data_AF-A0A1L8EE83-F1
#
_entry.id   AF-A0A1L8EE83-F1
#
_cell.length_a   1.000
_cell.length_b   1.000
_cell.length_c   1.000
_cell.angle_alpha   90.00
_cell.angle_beta   90.00
_cell.angle_gamma   90.00
#
_symmetry.space_group_name_H-M   'P 1'
#
loop_
_entity.id
_entity.type
_entity.pdbx_description
1 polymer ?
#
loop_
_entity_poly.entity_id
_entity_poly.type
_entity_poly.pdbx_seq_one_letter_code
_entity_poly.pdbx_strand_id
1 'polypeptide(L)'
;MSAEQVKESKMNEKVVAEFQQLRNEQRNLVNNLNTLEMDIKEHKTVIDTLKTVDPDRKCFRLIGGVLCERTVKEVLPQLIENKDFIEKTIKLVTEDLTKKGQQINKFKEEHNIRIRGEQLASEAPKSDENKAENRNVLVSN
;
A
#
# COMPACT_ATOMS: atom_id res chain seq x y z
N MET A 1 37.12 -3.08 21.36
CA MET A 1 35.71 -3.43 21.15
C MET A 1 35.67 -4.74 20.38
N SER A 2 35.06 -5.77 20.96
CA SER A 2 35.16 -7.15 20.46
C SER A 2 34.45 -7.31 19.10
N ALA A 3 34.99 -8.18 18.23
CA ALA A 3 34.42 -8.46 16.91
C ALA A 3 32.93 -8.88 16.95
N GLU A 4 32.49 -9.41 18.09
CA GLU A 4 31.12 -9.82 18.39
C GLU A 4 30.14 -8.64 18.49
N GLN A 5 30.52 -7.54 19.16
CA GLN A 5 29.70 -6.33 19.28
C GLN A 5 29.48 -5.64 17.91
N VAL A 6 30.49 -5.68 17.04
CA VAL A 6 30.39 -5.11 15.69
C VAL A 6 29.46 -5.94 14.79
N LYS A 7 29.46 -7.27 14.96
CA LYS A 7 28.58 -8.18 14.21
C LYS A 7 27.12 -8.03 14.62
N GLU A 8 26.89 -7.82 15.92
CA GLU A 8 25.56 -7.60 16.49
C GLU A 8 24.96 -6.23 16.10
N SER A 9 25.75 -5.16 16.12
CA SER A 9 25.31 -3.84 15.63
C SER A 9 24.88 -3.90 14.16
N LYS A 10 25.67 -4.58 13.31
CA LYS A 10 25.34 -4.76 11.89
C LYS A 10 24.10 -5.62 11.66
N MET A 11 23.80 -6.57 12.55
CA MET A 11 22.56 -7.37 12.46
C MET A 11 21.35 -6.52 12.81
N ASN A 12 21.44 -5.68 13.85
CA ASN A 12 20.37 -4.77 14.24
C ASN A 12 20.10 -3.71 13.16
N GLU A 13 21.13 -3.14 12.54
CA GLU A 13 20.98 -2.20 11.41
C GLU A 13 20.23 -2.82 10.22
N LYS A 14 20.52 -4.09 9.90
CA LYS A 14 19.81 -4.81 8.82
C LYS A 14 18.33 -5.02 9.13
N VAL A 15 18.01 -5.42 10.37
CA VAL A 15 16.62 -5.60 10.82
C VAL A 15 15.84 -4.29 10.72
N VAL A 16 16.43 -3.16 11.12
CA VAL A 16 15.81 -1.84 10.97
C VAL A 16 15.59 -1.48 9.50
N ALA A 17 16.58 -1.70 8.64
CA ALA A 17 16.47 -1.40 7.21
C ALA A 17 15.36 -2.22 6.54
N GLU A 18 15.26 -3.52 6.85
CA GLU A 18 14.21 -4.40 6.33
C GLU A 18 12.82 -3.97 6.82
N PHE A 19 12.69 -3.62 8.10
CA PHE A 19 11.44 -3.11 8.64
C PHE A 19 10.99 -1.81 7.96
N GLN A 20 11.93 -0.87 7.72
CA GLN A 20 11.65 0.37 6.99
C GLN A 20 11.23 0.08 5.54
N GLN A 21 11.88 -0.89 4.88
CA GLN A 21 11.50 -1.32 3.54
C GLN A 21 10.06 -1.85 3.53
N LEU A 22 9.68 -2.73 4.45
CA LEU A 22 8.32 -3.27 4.54
C LEU A 22 7.28 -2.17 4.74
N ARG A 23 7.56 -1.17 5.59
CA ARG A 23 6.68 0.01 5.79
C ARG A 23 6.56 0.86 4.53
N ASN A 24 7.67 1.07 3.81
CA ASN A 24 7.65 1.81 2.55
C ASN A 24 6.83 1.10 1.48
N GLU A 25 6.95 -0.23 1.38
CA GLU A 25 6.13 -1.04 0.48
C GLU A 25 4.65 -0.95 0.83
N GLN A 26 4.29 -1.03 2.12
CA GLN A 26 2.91 -0.82 2.58
C GLN A 26 2.38 0.56 2.19
N ARG A 27 3.16 1.62 2.40
CA ARG A 27 2.78 2.99 2.03
C ARG A 27 2.56 3.12 0.51
N ASN A 28 3.41 2.48 -0.29
CA ASN A 28 3.25 2.47 -1.75
C ASN A 28 1.96 1.75 -2.17
N LEU A 29 1.61 0.63 -1.54
CA LEU A 29 0.34 -0.05 -1.78
C LEU A 29 -0.86 0.84 -1.44
N VAL A 30 -0.82 1.56 -0.32
CA VAL A 30 -1.88 2.51 0.06
C VAL A 30 -2.02 3.63 -0.96
N ASN A 31 -0.90 4.23 -1.40
CA ASN A 31 -0.93 5.28 -2.42
C ASN A 31 -1.53 4.77 -3.74
N ASN A 32 -1.12 3.58 -4.18
CA ASN A 32 -1.65 2.95 -5.39
C ASN A 32 -3.14 2.64 -5.27
N LEU A 33 -3.58 2.15 -4.11
CA LEU A 33 -4.99 1.88 -3.84
C LEU A 33 -5.84 3.15 -3.96
N ASN A 34 -5.39 4.25 -3.34
CA ASN A 34 -6.10 5.54 -3.41
C ASN A 34 -6.21 6.06 -4.86
N THR A 35 -5.16 5.89 -5.68
CA THR A 35 -5.21 6.25 -7.10
C THR A 35 -6.25 5.41 -7.84
N LEU A 36 -6.23 4.09 -7.66
CA LEU A 36 -7.19 3.19 -8.32
C LEU A 36 -8.65 3.47 -7.88
N GLU A 37 -8.86 3.83 -6.62
CA GLU A 37 -10.18 4.22 -6.08
C GLU A 37 -10.70 5.55 -6.65
N MET A 38 -9.80 6.46 -7.02
CA MET A 38 -10.16 7.68 -7.73
C MET A 38 -10.49 7.37 -9.19
N ASP A 39 -9.64 6.60 -9.88
CA ASP A 39 -9.83 6.22 -11.28
C ASP A 39 -11.18 5.52 -11.49
N ILE A 40 -11.55 4.58 -10.63
CA ILE A 40 -12.84 3.88 -10.73
C ILE A 40 -14.03 4.82 -10.59
N LYS A 41 -13.94 5.84 -9.73
CA LYS A 41 -15.01 6.83 -9.53
C LYS A 41 -15.16 7.71 -10.79
N GLU A 42 -14.06 8.10 -11.38
CA GLU A 42 -14.04 8.84 -12.65
C GLU A 42 -14.62 7.99 -13.79
N HIS A 43 -14.17 6.74 -13.93
CA HIS A 43 -14.70 5.79 -14.90
C HIS A 43 -16.22 5.62 -14.76
N LYS A 44 -16.75 5.44 -13.54
CA LYS A 44 -18.20 5.35 -13.28
C LYS A 44 -18.94 6.59 -13.77
N THR A 45 -18.42 7.77 -13.44
CA THR A 45 -19.01 9.05 -13.85
C THR A 45 -19.06 9.19 -15.37
N VAL A 46 -17.96 8.86 -16.06
CA VAL A 46 -17.89 8.91 -17.53
C VAL A 46 -18.85 7.89 -18.16
N ILE A 47 -18.88 6.65 -17.66
CA ILE A 47 -19.79 5.62 -18.15
C ILE A 47 -21.26 6.06 -18.01
N ASP A 48 -21.64 6.59 -16.86
CA ASP A 48 -23.01 7.01 -16.60
C ASP A 48 -23.44 8.20 -17.46
N THR A 49 -22.52 9.15 -17.72
CA THR A 49 -22.79 10.23 -18.68
C THR A 49 -22.96 9.68 -20.10
N LEU A 50 -22.08 8.78 -20.56
CA LEU A 50 -22.12 8.24 -21.92
C LEU A 50 -23.33 7.35 -22.19
N LYS A 51 -23.90 6.69 -21.18
CA LYS A 51 -25.16 5.93 -21.31
C LYS A 51 -26.36 6.80 -21.69
N THR A 52 -26.32 8.09 -21.35
CA THR A 52 -27.40 9.05 -21.69
C THR A 52 -27.24 9.66 -23.08
N VAL A 53 -26.12 9.38 -23.75
CA VAL A 53 -25.77 9.94 -25.05
C VAL A 53 -26.10 8.93 -26.15
N ASP A 54 -26.44 9.45 -27.33
CA ASP A 54 -26.68 8.63 -28.52
C ASP A 54 -25.48 7.69 -28.82
N PRO A 55 -25.70 6.36 -28.93
CA PRO A 55 -24.66 5.38 -29.24
C PRO A 55 -23.88 5.65 -30.54
N ASP A 56 -24.52 6.25 -31.54
CA ASP A 56 -23.90 6.55 -32.84
C ASP A 56 -23.15 7.88 -32.86
N ARG A 57 -23.21 8.66 -31.77
CA ARG A 57 -22.48 9.93 -31.67
C ARG A 57 -20.97 9.68 -31.71
N LYS A 58 -20.26 10.56 -32.43
CA LYS A 58 -18.80 10.57 -32.46
C LYS A 58 -18.21 10.84 -31.08
N CYS A 59 -17.22 10.06 -30.71
CA CYS A 59 -16.43 10.14 -29.48
C CYS A 59 -14.95 10.25 -29.87
N PHE A 60 -14.17 11.00 -29.10
CA PHE A 60 -12.74 11.16 -29.35
C PHE A 60 -11.95 10.70 -28.13
N ARG A 61 -10.98 9.81 -28.35
CA ARG A 61 -10.07 9.33 -27.30
C ARG A 61 -8.69 9.90 -27.52
N LEU A 62 -8.11 10.54 -26.51
CA LEU A 62 -6.74 11.02 -26.53
C LEU A 62 -5.76 9.88 -26.19
N ILE A 63 -4.81 9.61 -27.08
CA ILE A 63 -3.76 8.61 -26.89
C ILE A 63 -2.43 9.24 -27.28
N GLY A 64 -1.52 9.43 -26.31
CA GLY A 64 -0.18 9.96 -26.58
C GLY A 64 -0.15 11.31 -27.31
N GLY A 65 -1.16 12.15 -27.11
CA GLY A 65 -1.29 13.45 -27.79
C GLY A 65 -2.07 13.43 -29.11
N VAL A 66 -2.49 12.26 -29.60
CA VAL A 66 -3.33 12.13 -30.81
C VAL A 66 -4.77 11.82 -30.41
N LEU A 67 -5.74 12.52 -31.04
CA LEU A 67 -7.17 12.23 -30.89
C LEU A 67 -7.60 11.18 -31.91
N CYS A 68 -8.06 10.04 -31.41
CA CYS A 68 -8.65 8.98 -32.23
C CYS A 68 -10.17 9.11 -32.23
N GLU A 69 -10.77 9.22 -33.43
CA GLU A 69 -12.22 9.21 -33.62
C GLU A 69 -12.79 7.79 -33.48
N ARG A 70 -13.89 7.68 -32.72
CA ARG A 70 -14.66 6.46 -32.44
C ARG A 70 -16.14 6.82 -32.28
N THR A 71 -16.99 5.84 -31.99
CA THR A 71 -18.39 6.06 -31.60
C THR A 71 -18.62 5.70 -30.13
N VAL A 72 -19.69 6.22 -29.52
CA VAL A 72 -20.04 5.89 -28.13
C VAL A 72 -20.24 4.38 -27.97
N LYS A 73 -20.93 3.71 -28.91
CA LYS A 73 -21.13 2.26 -28.89
C LYS A 73 -19.85 1.43 -28.95
N GLU A 74 -18.78 1.96 -29.55
CA GLU A 74 -17.46 1.30 -29.58
C GLU A 74 -16.67 1.52 -28.29
N VAL A 75 -16.78 2.71 -27.68
CA VAL A 75 -15.98 3.12 -26.52
C VAL A 75 -16.60 2.65 -25.21
N LEU A 76 -17.92 2.67 -25.08
CA LEU A 76 -18.62 2.36 -23.84
C LEU A 76 -18.30 0.94 -23.31
N PRO A 77 -18.28 -0.13 -24.13
CA PRO A 77 -17.89 -1.46 -23.65
C PRO A 77 -16.46 -1.51 -23.11
N GLN A 78 -15.52 -0.81 -23.76
CA GLN A 78 -14.12 -0.74 -23.33
C GLN A 78 -13.98 -0.04 -21.98
N LEU A 79 -14.75 1.02 -21.74
CA LEU A 79 -14.75 1.72 -20.45
C LEU A 79 -15.29 0.82 -19.32
N ILE A 80 -16.33 0.03 -19.60
CA ILE A 80 -16.91 -0.93 -18.65
C ILE A 80 -15.89 -2.04 -18.34
N GLU A 81 -15.28 -2.64 -19.36
CA GLU A 81 -14.27 -3.68 -19.18
C GLU A 81 -13.07 -3.18 -18.36
N ASN A 82 -12.57 -1.97 -18.67
CA ASN A 82 -11.47 -1.36 -17.93
C ASN A 82 -11.86 -1.05 -16.47
N LYS A 83 -13.07 -0.55 -16.23
CA LYS A 83 -13.59 -0.35 -14.87
C LYS A 83 -13.58 -1.67 -14.09
N ASP A 84 -14.07 -2.74 -14.69
CA ASP A 84 -14.16 -4.05 -14.02
C ASP A 84 -12.77 -4.66 -13.78
N PHE A 85 -11.81 -4.40 -14.67
CA PHE A 85 -10.40 -4.72 -14.44
C PHE A 85 -9.83 -3.95 -13.25
N ILE A 86 -10.06 -2.63 -13.17
CA ILE A 86 -9.64 -1.80 -12.03
C ILE A 86 -10.28 -2.32 -10.73
N GLU A 87 -11.57 -2.68 -10.72
CA GLU A 87 -12.25 -3.27 -9.56
C GLU A 87 -11.58 -4.56 -9.08
N LYS A 88 -11.14 -5.42 -10.00
CA LYS A 88 -10.39 -6.64 -9.65
C LYS A 88 -9.01 -6.29 -9.08
N THR A 89 -8.30 -5.35 -9.68
CA THR A 89 -6.99 -4.92 -9.20
C THR A 89 -7.06 -4.29 -7.81
N ILE A 90 -8.09 -3.48 -7.51
CA ILE A 90 -8.33 -2.93 -6.17
C ILE A 90 -8.45 -4.04 -5.13
N LYS A 91 -9.21 -5.11 -5.43
CA LYS A 91 -9.35 -6.26 -4.52
C LYS A 91 -8.00 -6.92 -4.26
N LEU A 92 -7.22 -7.18 -5.31
CA LEU A 92 -5.88 -7.77 -5.19
C LEU A 92 -4.93 -6.91 -4.35
N VAL A 93 -4.87 -5.59 -4.62
CA VAL A 93 -4.03 -4.66 -3.87
C VAL A 93 -4.47 -4.56 -2.41
N THR A 94 -5.77 -4.64 -2.13
CA THR A 94 -6.30 -4.64 -0.76
C THR A 94 -5.92 -5.91 0.01
N GLU A 95 -5.99 -7.07 -0.65
CA GLU A 95 -5.52 -8.33 -0.08
C GLU A 95 -4.02 -8.29 0.21
N ASP A 96 -3.22 -7.77 -0.73
CA ASP A 96 -1.77 -7.65 -0.57
C ASP A 96 -1.40 -6.64 0.52
N LEU A 97 -2.14 -5.54 0.65
CA LEU A 97 -1.99 -4.59 1.75
C LEU A 97 -2.25 -5.26 3.11
N THR A 98 -3.27 -6.11 3.19
CA THR A 98 -3.60 -6.87 4.41
C THR A 98 -2.50 -7.87 4.76
N LYS A 99 -2.04 -8.65 3.78
CA LYS A 99 -0.91 -9.58 3.95
C LYS A 99 0.34 -8.86 4.40
N LYS A 100 0.63 -7.69 3.83
CA LYS A 100 1.80 -6.87 4.19
C LYS A 100 1.69 -6.30 5.60
N GLY A 101 0.50 -5.85 6.01
CA GLY A 101 0.25 -5.43 7.39
C GLY A 101 0.50 -6.56 8.40
N GLN A 102 0.04 -7.78 8.10
CA GLN A 102 0.32 -8.95 8.93
C GLN A 102 1.82 -9.29 8.98
N GLN A 103 2.52 -9.21 7.85
CA GLN A 103 3.97 -9.41 7.79
C GLN A 103 4.73 -8.39 8.65
N ILE A 104 4.35 -7.11 8.59
CA ILE A 104 4.94 -6.05 9.40
C ILE A 104 4.73 -6.31 10.90
N ASN A 105 3.53 -6.73 11.30
CA ASN A 105 3.23 -7.03 12.71
C ASN A 105 4.06 -8.23 13.20
N LYS A 106 4.13 -9.31 12.43
CA LYS A 106 4.98 -10.47 12.76
C LYS A 106 6.44 -10.08 12.89
N PHE A 107 6.96 -9.30 11.94
CA PHE A 107 8.35 -8.83 11.97
C PHE A 107 8.62 -7.93 13.17
N LYS A 108 7.65 -7.09 13.57
CA LYS A 108 7.73 -6.25 14.78
C LYS A 108 7.83 -7.09 16.05
N GLU A 109 7.02 -8.14 16.16
CA GLU A 109 7.00 -9.07 17.31
C GLU A 109 8.27 -9.93 17.38
N GLU A 110 8.66 -10.56 16.27
CA GLU A 110 9.84 -11.44 16.18
C GLU A 110 11.15 -10.73 16.56
N HIS A 111 11.26 -9.44 16.20
CA HIS A 111 12.45 -8.64 16.44
C HIS A 111 12.33 -7.64 17.59
N ASN A 112 11.23 -7.69 18.37
CA ASN A 112 10.95 -6.76 19.48
C ASN A 112 11.16 -5.28 19.11
N ILE A 113 10.73 -4.90 17.90
CA ILE A 113 10.95 -3.55 17.36
C ILE A 113 10.06 -2.55 18.10
N ARG A 114 10.69 -1.52 18.68
CA ARG A 114 9.99 -0.40 19.31
C ARG A 114 10.09 0.83 18.40
N ILE A 115 8.94 1.28 17.89
CA ILE A 115 8.87 2.50 17.08
C ILE A 115 8.88 3.70 18.03
N ARG A 116 9.86 4.59 17.88
CA ARG A 116 9.97 5.80 18.68
C ARG A 116 8.87 6.78 18.23
N GLY A 117 7.76 6.82 18.96
CA GLY A 117 6.57 7.64 18.65
C GLY A 117 5.22 7.01 19.02
N GLU A 118 5.17 5.70 19.29
CA GLU A 118 3.96 4.99 19.78
C GLU A 118 3.88 4.95 21.32
N GLN A 119 4.55 5.87 22.03
CA GLN A 119 4.41 5.96 23.48
C GLN A 119 3.24 6.90 23.78
N LEU A 120 2.02 6.34 23.86
CA LEU A 120 0.85 6.88 24.58
C LEU A 120 -0.34 5.90 24.46
N ALA A 121 -0.20 4.61 24.84
CA ALA A 121 -1.38 3.75 25.07
C ALA A 121 -1.17 2.49 25.93
N SER A 122 0.04 2.14 26.37
CA SER A 122 0.21 0.94 27.20
C SER A 122 1.37 1.05 28.19
N GLU A 123 1.25 1.98 29.13
CA GLU A 123 1.94 1.86 30.42
C GLU A 123 0.91 1.57 31.52
N ALA A 124 0.85 0.30 31.94
CA ALA A 124 0.52 -0.04 33.32
C ALA A 124 1.77 -0.72 33.91
N PRO A 125 2.30 -0.25 35.05
CA PRO A 125 3.52 -0.82 35.61
C PRO A 125 3.15 -2.09 36.38
N LYS A 126 3.82 -3.20 36.06
CA LYS A 126 4.05 -4.27 37.04
C LYS A 126 5.54 -4.57 37.07
N SER A 127 6.12 -4.20 38.20
CA SER A 127 7.39 -4.70 38.70
C SER A 127 7.42 -6.22 38.63
N ASP A 128 8.49 -6.80 38.09
CA ASP A 128 9.34 -7.71 38.85
C ASP A 128 10.62 -8.03 38.08
N GLU A 129 11.71 -8.07 38.84
CA GLU A 129 13.07 -8.34 38.42
C GLU A 129 13.20 -9.75 37.83
N ASN A 130 13.63 -9.85 36.57
CA ASN A 130 14.52 -10.92 36.14
C ASN A 130 15.35 -10.50 34.92
N LYS A 131 16.66 -10.60 35.10
CA LYS A 131 17.73 -10.23 34.18
C LYS A 131 17.82 -11.26 33.05
N ALA A 132 17.22 -10.95 31.91
CA ALA A 132 17.52 -11.59 30.63
C ALA A 132 17.77 -10.49 29.58
N GLU A 133 18.80 -10.67 28.77
CA GLU A 133 19.30 -9.74 27.75
C GLU A 133 18.23 -9.39 26.70
N ASN A 134 17.37 -8.42 27.01
CA ASN A 134 16.37 -7.91 26.06
C ASN A 134 17.02 -6.92 25.09
N ARG A 135 17.42 -7.42 23.92
CA ARG A 135 17.94 -6.66 22.78
C ARG A 135 16.82 -5.90 22.08
N ASN A 136 16.40 -4.79 22.67
CA ASN A 136 15.37 -3.92 22.08
C ASN A 136 15.99 -3.09 20.93
N VAL A 137 15.39 -3.15 19.74
CA VAL A 137 15.80 -2.36 18.58
C VAL A 137 14.84 -1.18 18.40
N LEU A 138 15.37 0.05 18.46
CA LEU A 138 14.60 1.28 18.37
C LEU A 138 14.63 1.82 16.93
N VAL A 139 13.47 2.06 16.33
CA VAL A 139 13.34 2.59 14.97
C VAL A 139 12.71 3.98 14.99
N SER A 140 13.32 4.95 14.32
CA SER A 140 12.77 6.30 14.10
C SER A 140 11.81 6.33 12.91
N ASN A 141 10.79 7.18 13.01
CA ASN A 141 9.67 7.27 12.06
C ASN A 141 10.05 7.92 10.71
#